data_AF-A0A840IV31-F1
#
_entry.id   AF-A0A840IV31-F1
#
_cell.length_a   1.000
_cell.length_b   1.000
_cell.length_c   1.000
_cell.angle_alpha   90.00
_cell.angle_beta   90.00
_cell.angle_gamma   90.00
#
_symmetry.space_group_name_H-M   'P 1'
#
loop_
_entity.id
_entity.type
_entity.pdbx_description
1 polymer ?
#
loop_
_entity_poly.entity_id
_entity_poly.type
_entity_poly.pdbx_seq_one_letter_code
_entity_poly.pdbx_strand_id
1 'polypeptide(L)'
;MARAPKVEPAEMAPDERAKKAKEICFDLLAARPRTADELRQTLQRKGFDSETVETLLGKLDRAGLVDDAAFAETWVRNRHANQGLSRTALVAELRRKGVDEEIANQAAGEVDRESEEERARELVRKRLRSLGNVDEQTAIRRLLGFLARKGYPQGLAYTVIRDELRTYGAESALLDDAALD
;
A
#
# COMPACT_ATOMS: atom_id res chain seq x y z
N MET A 1 31.58 20.51 16.59
CA MET A 1 30.62 20.94 17.64
C MET A 1 30.10 19.69 18.33
N ALA A 2 30.42 19.51 19.60
CA ALA A 2 29.93 18.37 20.37
C ALA A 2 28.40 18.50 20.52
N ARG A 3 27.66 17.51 20.01
CA ARG A 3 26.24 17.38 20.32
C ARG A 3 26.18 17.13 21.83
N ALA A 4 25.54 18.02 22.58
CA ALA A 4 25.30 17.83 24.01
C ALA A 4 24.78 16.40 24.25
N PRO A 5 25.16 15.74 25.37
CA PRO A 5 24.64 14.42 25.68
C PRO A 5 23.12 14.52 25.63
N LYS A 6 22.51 13.72 24.77
CA LYS A 6 21.07 13.70 24.61
C LYS A 6 20.57 13.02 25.88
N VAL A 7 20.10 13.80 26.85
CA VAL A 7 19.48 13.28 28.08
C VAL A 7 18.54 12.15 27.67
N GLU A 8 18.77 10.97 28.22
CA GLU A 8 17.95 9.82 27.85
C GLU A 8 16.53 10.06 28.37
N PRO A 9 15.46 9.72 27.63
CA PRO A 9 14.10 9.97 28.12
C PRO A 9 13.84 9.37 29.51
N ALA A 10 14.52 8.27 29.85
CA ALA A 10 14.46 7.62 31.15
C ALA A 10 14.94 8.51 32.32
N GLU A 11 15.85 9.46 32.07
CA GLU A 11 16.41 10.38 33.06
C GLU A 11 15.54 11.63 33.24
N MET A 12 14.58 11.86 32.34
CA MET A 12 13.66 13.01 32.41
C MET A 12 12.56 12.79 33.45
N ALA A 13 12.10 13.89 34.05
CA ALA A 13 10.89 13.89 34.87
C ALA A 13 9.69 13.41 34.03
N PRO A 14 8.69 12.72 34.63
CA PRO A 14 7.57 12.14 33.88
C PRO A 14 6.83 13.13 32.97
N ASP A 15 6.57 14.35 33.46
CA ASP A 15 5.88 15.39 32.69
C ASP A 15 6.72 15.91 31.51
N GLU A 16 8.03 16.06 31.70
CA GLU A 16 8.97 16.47 30.65
C GLU A 16 9.09 15.39 29.58
N ARG A 17 9.19 14.12 29.99
CA ARG A 17 9.20 12.96 29.09
C ARG A 17 7.93 12.92 28.24
N ALA A 18 6.76 13.04 28.87
CA ALA A 18 5.47 13.02 28.16
C ALA A 18 5.34 14.18 27.19
N LYS A 19 5.75 15.40 27.60
CA LYS A 19 5.79 16.57 26.71
C LYS A 19 6.70 16.32 25.51
N LYS A 20 7.89 15.74 25.74
CA LYS A 20 8.85 15.50 24.65
C LYS A 20 8.37 14.46 23.65
N ALA A 21 7.76 13.37 24.13
CA ALA A 21 7.14 12.37 23.27
C ALA A 21 6.03 12.99 22.41
N LYS A 22 5.20 13.85 23.00
CA LYS A 22 4.12 14.56 22.31
C LYS A 22 4.62 15.49 21.21
N GLU A 23 5.65 16.30 21.49
CA GLU A 23 6.31 17.15 20.49
C GLU A 23 6.78 16.32 19.28
N ILE A 24 7.44 15.19 19.53
CA ILE A 24 7.93 14.29 18.47
C ILE A 24 6.78 13.77 17.62
N CYS A 25 5.67 13.31 18.23
CA CYS A 25 4.51 12.84 17.47
C CYS A 25 3.90 13.94 16.62
N PHE A 26 3.78 15.16 17.17
CA PHE A 26 3.23 16.29 16.44
C PHE A 26 4.09 16.69 15.24
N ASP A 27 5.41 16.75 15.40
CA ASP A 27 6.34 17.00 14.30
C ASP A 27 6.19 15.94 13.18
N LEU A 28 6.03 14.68 13.56
CA LEU A 28 5.89 13.57 12.62
C LEU A 28 4.55 13.59 11.87
N LEU A 29 3.46 13.92 12.58
CA LEU A 29 2.10 13.99 12.04
C LEU A 29 1.91 15.23 11.18
N ALA A 30 2.54 16.36 11.52
CA ALA A 30 2.52 17.57 10.71
C ALA A 30 3.19 17.37 9.34
N ALA A 31 4.19 16.48 9.25
CA ALA A 31 4.87 16.19 7.99
C ALA A 31 4.06 15.28 7.06
N ARG A 32 3.40 14.25 7.60
CA ARG A 32 2.50 13.35 6.86
C ARG A 32 1.66 12.49 7.82
N PRO A 33 0.53 11.91 7.37
CA PRO A 33 -0.16 10.86 8.10
C PRO A 33 0.78 9.71 8.50
N ARG A 34 0.60 9.19 9.72
CA ARG A 34 1.37 8.10 10.33
C ARG A 34 0.43 7.08 10.93
N THR A 35 0.84 5.82 10.91
CA THR A 35 0.16 4.78 11.71
C THR A 35 0.58 4.88 13.18
N ALA A 36 -0.26 4.36 14.07
CA ALA A 36 0.07 4.23 15.49
C ALA A 36 1.41 3.48 15.68
N ASP A 37 1.63 2.44 14.88
CA ASP A 37 2.85 1.65 14.95
C ASP A 37 4.11 2.39 14.45
N GLU A 38 4.01 3.19 13.37
CA GLU A 38 5.12 4.04 12.92
C GLU A 38 5.54 5.03 14.03
N LEU A 39 4.59 5.58 14.79
CA LEU A 39 4.85 6.45 15.93
C LEU A 39 5.44 5.69 17.12
N ARG A 40 4.85 4.53 17.48
CA ARG A 40 5.34 3.64 18.54
C ARG A 40 6.81 3.29 18.36
N GLN A 41 7.15 2.74 17.19
CA GLN A 41 8.52 2.36 16.86
C GLN A 41 9.47 3.56 16.93
N THR A 42 9.00 4.74 16.55
CA THR A 42 9.83 5.96 16.55
C THR A 42 10.11 6.46 17.96
N LEU A 43 9.14 6.38 18.86
CA LEU A 43 9.33 6.72 20.28
C LEU A 43 10.20 5.68 20.99
N GLN A 44 9.95 4.39 20.79
CA GLN A 44 10.78 3.32 21.37
C GLN A 44 12.24 3.43 20.92
N ARG A 45 12.51 3.67 19.63
CA ARG A 45 13.86 3.94 19.12
C ARG A 45 14.53 5.18 19.73
N LYS A 46 13.75 6.10 20.29
CA LYS A 46 14.25 7.29 20.98
C LYS A 46 14.43 7.09 22.49
N GLY A 47 14.08 5.93 23.03
CA GLY A 47 14.28 5.57 24.44
C GLY A 47 13.07 5.81 25.34
N PHE A 48 11.87 6.05 24.78
CA PHE A 48 10.65 6.14 25.58
C PHE A 48 10.15 4.74 25.96
N ASP A 49 9.74 4.57 27.23
CA ASP A 49 9.17 3.32 27.73
C ASP A 49 7.77 3.04 27.15
N SER A 50 7.39 1.75 27.12
CA SER A 50 6.14 1.31 26.50
C SER A 50 4.89 1.92 27.15
N GLU A 51 4.89 2.09 28.48
CA GLU A 51 3.74 2.66 29.20
C GLU A 51 3.47 4.11 28.77
N THR A 52 4.53 4.93 28.70
CA THR A 52 4.46 6.31 28.21
C THR A 52 3.98 6.36 26.77
N VAL A 53 4.49 5.47 25.91
CA VAL A 53 4.14 5.39 24.49
C VAL A 53 2.68 5.04 24.30
N GLU A 54 2.19 3.94 24.89
CA GLU A 54 0.79 3.53 24.73
C GLU A 54 -0.18 4.55 25.32
N THR A 55 0.17 5.16 26.47
CA THR A 55 -0.64 6.23 27.07
C THR A 55 -0.76 7.45 26.14
N LEU A 56 0.32 7.84 25.47
CA LEU A 56 0.29 8.93 24.50
C LEU A 56 -0.49 8.54 23.25
N LEU A 57 -0.24 7.37 22.67
CA LEU A 57 -0.94 6.89 21.47
C LEU A 57 -2.46 6.81 21.71
N GLY A 58 -2.90 6.29 22.86
CA GLY A 58 -4.32 6.27 23.21
C GLY A 58 -4.93 7.65 23.46
N LYS A 59 -4.13 8.69 23.75
CA LYS A 59 -4.60 10.09 23.78
C LYS A 59 -4.70 10.67 22.37
N LEU A 60 -3.76 10.36 21.49
CA LEU A 60 -3.76 10.83 20.10
C LEU A 60 -4.90 10.20 19.30
N ASP A 61 -5.14 8.91 19.51
CA ASP A 61 -6.26 8.15 18.94
C ASP A 61 -7.62 8.73 19.35
N ARG A 62 -7.86 8.89 20.66
CA ARG A 62 -9.09 9.55 21.17
C ARG A 62 -9.27 11.00 20.69
N ALA A 63 -8.19 11.69 20.35
CA ALA A 63 -8.23 13.04 19.80
C ALA A 63 -8.41 13.07 18.26
N GLY A 64 -8.46 11.91 17.60
CA GLY A 64 -8.54 11.79 16.14
C GLY A 64 -7.27 12.23 15.41
N LEU A 65 -6.13 12.32 16.12
CA LEU A 65 -4.85 12.72 15.53
C LEU A 65 -4.10 11.53 14.92
N VAL A 66 -4.39 10.33 15.39
CA VAL A 66 -3.93 9.07 14.82
C VAL A 66 -5.18 8.26 14.53
N ASP A 67 -5.32 7.83 13.28
CA ASP A 67 -6.45 7.05 12.80
C ASP A 67 -5.92 6.07 11.75
N ASP A 68 -5.69 4.83 12.19
CA ASP A 68 -5.15 3.78 11.32
C ASP A 68 -6.17 3.34 10.26
N ALA A 69 -7.48 3.49 10.52
CA ALA A 69 -8.54 3.19 9.56
C ALA A 69 -8.56 4.23 8.44
N ALA A 70 -8.60 5.52 8.76
CA ALA A 70 -8.54 6.59 7.76
C ALA A 70 -7.22 6.57 6.96
N PHE A 71 -6.11 6.21 7.62
CA PHE A 71 -4.84 5.96 6.95
C PHE A 71 -4.96 4.81 5.94
N ALA A 72 -5.52 3.67 6.36
CA ALA A 72 -5.64 2.47 5.54
C ALA A 72 -6.51 2.68 4.31
N GLU A 73 -7.67 3.33 4.47
CA GLU A 73 -8.55 3.67 3.35
C GLU A 73 -7.85 4.55 2.30
N THR A 74 -7.18 5.62 2.75
CA THR A 74 -6.46 6.53 1.87
C THR A 74 -5.31 5.82 1.16
N TRP A 75 -4.62 4.93 1.86
CA TRP A 75 -3.57 4.10 1.29
C TRP A 75 -4.12 3.16 0.21
N VAL A 76 -5.22 2.46 0.47
CA VAL A 76 -5.90 1.56 -0.47
C VAL A 76 -6.31 2.31 -1.73
N ARG A 77 -7.05 3.42 -1.59
CA ARG A 77 -7.48 4.25 -2.73
C ARG A 77 -6.30 4.68 -3.60
N ASN A 78 -5.22 5.18 -2.98
CA ASN A 78 -4.05 5.64 -3.70
C ASN A 78 -3.32 4.49 -4.42
N ARG A 79 -3.04 3.39 -3.73
CA ARG A 79 -2.25 2.27 -4.26
C ARG A 79 -3.02 1.49 -5.32
N HIS A 80 -4.32 1.28 -5.14
CA HIS A 80 -5.17 0.66 -6.16
C HIS A 80 -5.21 1.52 -7.43
N ALA A 81 -5.52 2.82 -7.29
CA ALA A 81 -5.63 3.74 -8.43
C ALA A 81 -4.29 3.97 -9.15
N ASN A 82 -3.21 4.22 -8.42
CA ASN A 82 -1.94 4.63 -9.04
C ASN A 82 -1.01 3.46 -9.38
N GLN A 83 -1.05 2.39 -8.58
CA GLN A 83 -0.14 1.26 -8.71
C GLN A 83 -0.86 -0.01 -9.18
N GLY A 84 -2.19 -0.06 -9.14
CA GLY A 84 -2.95 -1.24 -9.55
C GLY A 84 -2.58 -2.45 -8.70
N LEU A 85 -2.47 -2.27 -7.39
CA LEU A 85 -2.26 -3.37 -6.46
C LEU A 85 -3.59 -4.08 -6.19
N SER A 86 -3.55 -5.41 -6.16
CA SER A 86 -4.65 -6.26 -5.69
C SER A 86 -4.94 -6.05 -4.20
N ARG A 87 -6.13 -6.46 -3.76
CA ARG A 87 -6.53 -6.47 -2.35
C ARG A 87 -5.51 -7.20 -1.47
N THR A 88 -5.03 -8.36 -1.91
CA THR A 88 -4.03 -9.14 -1.16
C THR A 88 -2.71 -8.37 -1.00
N ALA A 89 -2.25 -7.70 -2.05
CA ALA A 89 -1.06 -6.85 -1.96
C ALA A 89 -1.28 -5.65 -1.03
N LEU A 90 -2.46 -5.02 -1.09
CA LEU A 90 -2.82 -3.88 -0.23
C LEU A 90 -2.82 -4.26 1.25
N VAL A 91 -3.46 -5.38 1.63
CA VAL A 91 -3.43 -5.90 3.00
C VAL A 91 -1.99 -6.15 3.45
N ALA A 92 -1.17 -6.78 2.61
CA ALA A 92 0.23 -7.03 2.94
C ALA A 92 1.05 -5.73 3.11
N GLU A 93 0.77 -4.68 2.33
CA GLU A 93 1.41 -3.37 2.52
C GLU A 93 0.99 -2.69 3.81
N LEU A 94 -0.30 -2.69 4.13
CA LEU A 94 -0.84 -2.10 5.34
C LEU A 94 -0.30 -2.78 6.60
N ARG A 95 -0.24 -4.11 6.60
CA ARG A 95 0.39 -4.87 7.70
C ARG A 95 1.87 -4.54 7.86
N ARG A 96 2.60 -4.37 6.75
CA ARG A 96 4.00 -3.90 6.79
C ARG A 96 4.13 -2.46 7.30
N LYS A 97 3.06 -1.67 7.24
CA LYS A 97 2.94 -0.34 7.84
C LYS A 97 2.47 -0.36 9.30
N GLY A 98 2.25 -1.55 9.85
CA GLY A 98 1.81 -1.75 11.23
C GLY A 98 0.34 -1.42 11.47
N VAL A 99 -0.47 -1.40 10.40
CA VAL A 99 -1.93 -1.36 10.51
C VAL A 99 -2.41 -2.74 10.94
N ASP A 100 -3.36 -2.77 11.88
CA ASP A 100 -4.00 -3.99 12.35
C ASP A 100 -4.63 -4.81 11.20
N GLU A 101 -4.66 -6.13 11.35
CA GLU A 101 -5.14 -7.05 10.33
C GLU A 101 -6.63 -6.84 10.00
N GLU A 102 -7.47 -6.55 10.99
CA GLU A 102 -8.89 -6.30 10.77
C GLU A 102 -9.10 -5.00 9.99
N ILE A 103 -8.43 -3.92 10.41
CA ILE A 103 -8.46 -2.62 9.72
C ILE A 103 -7.95 -2.75 8.28
N ALA A 104 -6.85 -3.48 8.08
CA ALA A 104 -6.27 -3.68 6.76
C ALA A 104 -7.22 -4.44 5.82
N ASN A 105 -7.86 -5.50 6.32
CA ASN A 105 -8.84 -6.29 5.56
C ASN A 105 -10.11 -5.48 5.27
N GLN A 106 -10.59 -4.68 6.22
CA GLN A 106 -11.75 -3.81 6.04
C GLN A 106 -11.49 -2.77 4.95
N ALA A 107 -10.38 -2.03 5.04
CA ALA A 107 -10.02 -1.02 4.05
C ALA A 107 -9.81 -1.63 2.65
N ALA A 108 -9.10 -2.77 2.56
CA ALA A 108 -8.93 -3.46 1.28
C ALA A 108 -10.23 -4.12 0.78
N GLY A 109 -11.25 -4.26 1.62
CA GLY A 109 -12.59 -4.73 1.29
C GLY A 109 -13.43 -3.71 0.53
N GLU A 110 -13.08 -2.43 0.59
CA GLU A 110 -13.73 -1.37 -0.21
C GLU A 110 -13.51 -1.56 -1.72
N VAL A 111 -12.42 -2.23 -2.09
CA VAL A 111 -12.20 -2.69 -3.46
C VAL A 111 -13.02 -3.96 -3.65
N ASP A 112 -14.14 -3.84 -4.35
CA ASP A 112 -14.94 -5.00 -4.73
C ASP A 112 -14.21 -5.88 -5.77
N ARG A 113 -14.72 -7.10 -5.97
CA ARG A 113 -14.09 -8.09 -6.86
C ARG A 113 -14.13 -7.69 -8.34
N GLU A 114 -15.18 -6.99 -8.76
CA GLU A 114 -15.36 -6.56 -10.15
C GLU A 114 -14.40 -5.42 -10.48
N SER A 115 -14.29 -4.45 -9.59
CA SER A 115 -13.30 -3.37 -9.63
C SER A 115 -11.87 -3.90 -9.66
N GLU A 116 -11.55 -4.92 -8.87
CA GLU A 116 -10.23 -5.57 -8.88
C GLU A 116 -9.94 -6.27 -10.21
N GLU A 117 -10.92 -7.01 -10.75
CA GLU A 117 -10.81 -7.68 -12.05
C GLU A 117 -10.64 -6.68 -13.19
N GLU A 118 -11.47 -5.63 -13.27
CA GLU A 118 -11.34 -4.63 -14.33
C GLU A 118 -9.99 -3.93 -14.24
N ARG A 119 -9.50 -3.66 -13.01
CA ARG A 119 -8.16 -3.09 -12.85
C ARG A 119 -7.08 -4.03 -13.39
N ALA A 120 -7.22 -5.34 -13.21
CA ALA A 120 -6.30 -6.32 -13.81
C ALA A 120 -6.35 -6.26 -15.35
N ARG A 121 -7.55 -6.16 -15.93
CA ARG A 121 -7.76 -6.05 -17.38
C ARG A 121 -7.09 -4.81 -17.94
N GLU A 122 -7.32 -3.65 -17.35
CA GLU A 122 -6.67 -2.39 -17.74
C GLU A 122 -5.14 -2.48 -17.72
N LEU A 123 -4.59 -3.08 -16.67
CA LEU A 123 -3.15 -3.29 -16.53
C LEU A 123 -2.59 -4.20 -17.63
N VAL A 124 -3.30 -5.29 -17.96
CA VAL A 124 -2.94 -6.21 -19.04
C VAL A 124 -3.02 -5.52 -20.39
N ARG A 125 -4.13 -4.85 -20.73
CA ARG A 125 -4.28 -4.07 -21.97
C ARG A 125 -3.16 -3.06 -22.15
N LYS A 126 -2.85 -2.30 -21.10
CA LYS A 126 -1.74 -1.34 -21.11
C LYS A 126 -0.40 -2.03 -21.33
N ARG A 127 -0.18 -3.18 -20.72
CA ARG A 127 1.08 -3.92 -20.84
C ARG A 127 1.23 -4.54 -22.23
N LEU A 128 0.16 -5.08 -22.82
CA LEU A 128 0.11 -5.65 -24.16
C LEU A 128 0.55 -4.64 -25.23
N ARG A 129 0.08 -3.39 -25.16
CA ARG A 129 0.53 -2.31 -26.07
C ARG A 129 2.04 -2.03 -26.05
N SER A 130 2.71 -2.36 -24.93
CA SER A 130 4.17 -2.23 -24.78
C SER A 130 4.92 -3.55 -24.97
N LEU A 131 4.18 -4.64 -25.10
CA LEU A 131 4.73 -5.96 -25.30
C LEU A 131 5.01 -6.06 -26.80
N GLY A 132 6.29 -6.05 -27.18
CA GLY A 132 6.67 -6.28 -28.58
C GLY A 132 6.15 -7.62 -29.11
N ASN A 133 6.30 -7.85 -30.40
CA ASN A 133 5.82 -9.08 -31.04
C ASN A 133 6.53 -10.31 -30.44
N VAL A 134 5.80 -11.07 -29.63
CA VAL A 134 6.26 -12.30 -28.96
C VAL A 134 5.19 -13.36 -29.10
N ASP A 135 5.61 -14.62 -29.05
CA ASP A 135 4.67 -15.73 -29.03
C ASP A 135 3.75 -15.68 -27.80
N GLU A 136 2.57 -16.28 -27.94
CA GLU A 136 1.52 -16.26 -26.91
C GLU A 136 2.01 -16.82 -25.56
N GLN A 137 2.80 -17.90 -25.57
CA GLN A 137 3.31 -18.51 -24.33
C GLN A 137 4.27 -17.57 -23.60
N THR A 138 5.10 -16.84 -24.35
CA THR A 138 5.96 -15.80 -23.79
C THR A 138 5.18 -14.60 -23.29
N ALA A 139 4.11 -14.20 -23.98
CA ALA A 139 3.22 -13.14 -23.50
C ALA A 139 2.56 -13.53 -22.17
N ILE A 140 1.94 -14.71 -22.10
CA ILE A 140 1.29 -15.24 -20.89
C ILE A 140 2.27 -15.25 -19.71
N ARG A 141 3.45 -15.82 -19.89
CA ARG A 141 4.48 -15.91 -18.83
C ARG A 141 4.87 -14.53 -18.28
N ARG A 142 5.08 -13.56 -19.17
CA ARG A 142 5.48 -12.18 -18.80
C ARG A 142 4.35 -11.45 -18.07
N LEU A 143 3.12 -11.61 -18.52
CA LEU A 143 1.94 -10.98 -17.92
C LEU A 143 1.58 -11.61 -16.58
N LEU A 144 1.69 -12.94 -16.43
CA LEU A 144 1.51 -13.62 -15.14
C LEU A 144 2.51 -13.11 -14.12
N GLY A 145 3.81 -13.04 -14.47
CA GLY A 145 4.82 -12.48 -13.58
C GLY A 145 4.58 -11.01 -13.22
N PHE A 146 4.02 -10.24 -14.15
CA PHE A 146 3.65 -8.83 -13.91
C PHE A 146 2.49 -8.69 -12.92
N LEU A 147 1.41 -9.45 -13.09
CA LEU A 147 0.26 -9.44 -12.17
C LEU A 147 0.60 -10.06 -10.81
N ALA A 148 1.45 -11.10 -10.77
CA ALA A 148 1.92 -11.69 -9.52
C ALA A 148 2.66 -10.69 -8.64
N ARG A 149 3.51 -9.82 -9.21
CA ARG A 149 4.17 -8.73 -8.46
C ARG A 149 3.21 -7.66 -7.93
N LYS A 150 2.00 -7.61 -8.47
CA LYS A 150 0.90 -6.76 -7.99
C LYS A 150 -0.05 -7.49 -7.03
N GLY A 151 0.24 -8.77 -6.74
CA GLY A 151 -0.47 -9.63 -5.79
C GLY A 151 -1.75 -10.28 -6.31
N TYR A 152 -2.04 -10.19 -7.60
CA TYR A 152 -3.26 -10.79 -8.15
C TYR A 152 -3.23 -12.31 -8.01
N PRO A 153 -4.34 -12.94 -7.59
CA PRO A 153 -4.45 -14.40 -7.55
C PRO A 153 -4.21 -15.01 -8.93
N GLN A 154 -3.47 -16.13 -8.96
CA GLN A 154 -3.07 -16.78 -10.21
C GLN A 154 -4.26 -17.12 -11.11
N GLY A 155 -5.37 -17.63 -10.53
CA GLY A 155 -6.57 -17.98 -11.29
C GLY A 155 -7.19 -16.78 -12.01
N LEU A 156 -7.37 -15.65 -11.30
CA LEU A 156 -7.88 -14.41 -11.88
C LEU A 156 -6.92 -13.88 -12.96
N ALA A 157 -5.62 -13.83 -12.64
CA ALA A 157 -4.61 -13.35 -13.57
C ALA A 157 -4.61 -14.15 -14.88
N TYR A 158 -4.66 -15.47 -14.81
CA TYR A 158 -4.68 -16.34 -16.00
C TYR A 158 -5.92 -16.11 -16.86
N THR A 159 -7.11 -16.05 -16.25
CA THR A 159 -8.38 -15.79 -16.96
C THR A 159 -8.32 -14.46 -17.70
N VAL A 160 -7.99 -13.37 -16.99
CA VAL A 160 -7.88 -12.03 -17.56
C VAL A 160 -6.87 -12.00 -18.71
N ILE A 161 -5.68 -12.57 -18.52
CA ILE A 161 -4.63 -12.57 -19.55
C ILE A 161 -5.10 -13.27 -20.83
N ARG A 162 -5.71 -14.45 -20.71
CA ARG A 162 -6.18 -15.22 -21.86
C ARG A 162 -7.28 -14.48 -22.62
N ASP A 163 -8.23 -13.88 -21.89
CA ASP A 163 -9.35 -13.16 -22.50
C ASP A 163 -8.86 -11.89 -23.23
N GLU A 164 -7.92 -11.15 -22.63
CA GLU A 164 -7.34 -9.95 -23.25
C GLU A 164 -6.40 -10.28 -24.43
N LEU A 165 -5.65 -11.39 -24.38
CA LEU A 165 -4.83 -11.84 -25.53
C LEU A 165 -5.68 -12.23 -26.74
N ARG A 166 -6.80 -12.92 -26.52
CA ARG A 166 -7.75 -13.26 -27.59
C ARG A 166 -8.31 -11.98 -28.24
N THR A 167 -8.69 -11.01 -27.42
CA THR A 167 -9.23 -9.72 -27.89
C THR A 167 -8.18 -8.94 -28.66
N TYR A 168 -6.96 -8.83 -28.11
CA TYR A 168 -5.85 -8.11 -28.73
C TYR A 168 -5.42 -8.72 -30.07
N GLY A 169 -5.39 -10.07 -30.17
CA GLY A 169 -5.10 -10.75 -31.43
C GLY A 169 -6.16 -10.49 -32.51
N ALA A 170 -7.44 -10.46 -32.13
CA ALA A 170 -8.53 -10.12 -33.05
C ALA A 170 -8.46 -8.65 -33.52
N GLU A 171 -8.16 -7.71 -32.62
CA GLU A 171 -7.95 -6.30 -32.98
C GLU A 171 -6.75 -6.11 -33.91
N SER A 172 -5.63 -6.80 -33.65
CA SER A 172 -4.44 -6.74 -34.52
C SER A 172 -4.75 -7.24 -35.93
N ALA A 173 -5.46 -8.36 -36.07
CA ALA A 173 -5.83 -8.90 -37.38
C ALA A 173 -6.72 -7.94 -38.19
N LEU A 174 -7.68 -7.28 -37.54
CA LEU A 174 -8.55 -6.28 -38.18
C LEU A 174 -7.77 -5.04 -38.66
N LEU A 175 -6.76 -4.61 -37.91
CA LEU A 175 -5.90 -3.48 -38.29
C LEU A 175 -4.98 -3.85 -39.46
N ASP A 176 -4.46 -5.08 -39.48
CA ASP A 176 -3.63 -5.58 -40.58
C ASP A 176 -4.45 -5.69 -41.89
N ASP A 177 -5.69 -6.20 -41.82
CA ASP A 177 -6.60 -6.26 -42.98
C ASP A 177 -6.97 -4.85 -43.51
N ALA A 178 -7.21 -3.89 -42.62
CA ALA A 178 -7.54 -2.51 -43.00
C ALA A 178 -6.35 -1.68 -43.53
N ALA A 179 -5.11 -2.14 -43.32
CA ALA A 179 -3.91 -1.48 -43.83
C ALA A 179 -3.50 -1.96 -45.23
N LEU A 180 -4.17 -2.99 -45.76
CA LEU A 180 -3.94 -3.58 -47.08
C LEU A 180 -4.88 -3.03 -48.17
N ASP A 181 -5.88 -2.22 -47.80
CA ASP A 181 -6.81 -1.48 -48.66
C ASP A 181 -6.40 0.00 -48.81
#